data_AF-A0A970LTX9-F1
#
_entry.id   AF-A0A970LTX9-F1
#
_cell.length_a   1.000
_cell.length_b   1.000
_cell.length_c   1.000
_cell.angle_alpha   90.00
_cell.angle_beta   90.00
_cell.angle_gamma   90.00
#
_symmetry.space_group_name_H-M   'P 1'
#
loop_
_entity.id
_entity.type
_entity.pdbx_description
1 polymer ?
#
loop_
_entity_poly.entity_id
_entity_poly.type
_entity_poly.pdbx_seq_one_letter_code
_entity_poly.pdbx_strand_id
1 'polypeptide(L)'
;METVKLYDKNLYPGCEKVYMECYVKRPSKELTVEPKGAVVIFPGGGYAYTSDREAEPIAHLFLAGGYNAFVVRYAVAPDCREINPLIDAAAAMVHLRQNAGKYNIDKNKIAVCGFSAGGHLAAYISTCWKDKRLQDTLGISGKEARPDATVLGYAVISGINNPHEGSIKNLLSNNTPTKEDKKRVSLEYRVDSETPPAFIWHTAADDAVNVTNSLDYAHALAKQKIPFELHVFPAGPHGISLATRETSPDWAKERYNSPYISRWGEWVIKWLGLTFGDSSVKA
;
A
#
# COMPACT_ATOMS: atom_id res chain seq x y z
N MET A 1 -8.25 -13.41 12.87
CA MET A 1 -7.38 -12.23 12.95
C MET A 1 -6.46 -12.41 14.15
N GLU A 2 -5.16 -12.24 13.95
CA GLU A 2 -4.13 -12.17 15.01
C GLU A 2 -3.44 -10.81 14.86
N THR A 3 -3.12 -10.13 15.96
CA THR A 3 -2.32 -8.90 15.92
C THR A 3 -0.90 -9.20 16.32
N VAL A 4 0.08 -8.75 15.53
CA VAL A 4 1.50 -8.91 15.81
C VAL A 4 2.20 -7.56 15.88
N LYS A 5 3.14 -7.41 16.82
CA LYS A 5 4.09 -6.30 16.80
C LYS A 5 5.13 -6.55 15.72
N LEU A 6 5.55 -5.49 15.03
CA LEU A 6 6.59 -5.59 13.99
C LEU A 6 8.01 -5.56 14.56
N TYR A 7 8.16 -5.11 15.82
CA TYR A 7 9.45 -4.97 16.49
C TYR A 7 9.37 -5.44 17.94
N ASP A 8 10.40 -6.16 18.36
CA ASP A 8 10.62 -6.52 19.77
C ASP A 8 11.50 -5.49 20.50
N LYS A 9 12.07 -4.53 19.77
CA LYS A 9 12.94 -3.46 20.28
C LYS A 9 12.45 -2.10 19.84
N ASN A 10 12.77 -1.07 20.63
CA ASN A 10 12.44 0.31 20.28
C ASN A 10 13.38 0.80 19.16
N LEU A 11 12.84 0.97 17.94
CA LEU A 11 13.61 1.46 16.79
C LEU A 11 13.62 2.99 16.69
N TYR A 12 12.51 3.62 17.07
CA TYR A 12 12.31 5.06 17.05
C TYR A 12 11.14 5.43 18.00
N PRO A 13 11.06 6.69 18.48
CA PRO A 13 9.99 7.11 19.37
C PRO A 13 8.59 6.87 18.77
N GLY A 14 7.72 6.14 19.49
CA GLY A 14 6.36 5.83 19.05
C GLY A 14 6.20 4.50 18.30
N CYS A 15 7.28 3.79 18.00
CA CYS A 15 7.22 2.50 17.28
C CYS A 15 6.45 1.41 18.05
N GLU A 16 6.26 1.54 19.36
CA GLU A 16 5.47 0.61 20.17
C GLU A 16 3.97 0.61 19.84
N LYS A 17 3.49 1.66 19.15
CA LYS A 17 2.11 1.79 18.67
C LYS A 17 1.88 1.08 17.35
N VAL A 18 2.94 0.65 16.68
CA VAL A 18 2.88 0.01 15.36
C VAL A 18 2.58 -1.47 15.51
N TYR A 19 1.61 -1.95 14.75
CA TYR A 19 1.23 -3.35 14.70
C TYR A 19 0.71 -3.74 13.33
N MET A 20 0.65 -5.05 13.10
CA MET A 20 0.10 -5.65 11.91
C MET A 20 -1.03 -6.62 12.29
N GLU A 21 -2.20 -6.45 11.68
CA GLU A 21 -3.33 -7.36 11.79
C GLU A 21 -3.24 -8.41 10.68
N CYS A 22 -3.20 -9.68 11.07
CA CYS A 22 -3.05 -10.82 10.18
C CYS A 22 -4.40 -11.48 9.89
N TYR A 23 -4.79 -11.45 8.62
CA TYR A 23 -5.98 -12.07 8.06
C TYR A 23 -5.53 -13.26 7.21
N VAL A 24 -5.43 -14.42 7.85
CA VAL A 24 -4.84 -15.64 7.28
C VAL A 24 -5.90 -16.73 7.19
N LYS A 25 -5.98 -17.41 6.04
CA LYS A 25 -6.83 -18.58 5.86
C LYS A 25 -6.41 -19.68 6.84
N ARG A 26 -7.39 -20.23 7.57
CA ARG A 26 -7.12 -21.33 8.50
C ARG A 26 -6.82 -22.61 7.71
N PRO A 27 -5.81 -23.40 8.13
CA PRO A 27 -5.60 -24.73 7.57
C PRO A 27 -6.88 -25.57 7.69
N SER A 28 -7.22 -26.29 6.62
CA SER A 28 -8.37 -27.19 6.58
C SER A 28 -8.02 -28.41 5.75
N LYS A 29 -8.47 -29.59 6.19
CA LYS A 29 -8.33 -30.83 5.42
C LYS A 29 -9.24 -30.86 4.18
N GLU A 30 -10.31 -30.08 4.19
CA GLU A 30 -11.30 -30.00 3.10
C GLU A 30 -11.03 -28.83 2.15
N LEU A 31 -10.40 -27.76 2.64
CA LEU A 31 -10.05 -26.58 1.85
C LEU A 31 -8.54 -26.56 1.60
N THR A 32 -8.09 -27.40 0.66
CA THR A 32 -6.68 -27.64 0.37
C THR A 32 -6.06 -26.64 -0.61
N VAL A 33 -6.79 -25.61 -1.02
CA VAL A 33 -6.29 -24.60 -1.96
C VAL A 33 -5.38 -23.63 -1.22
N GLU A 34 -4.10 -23.65 -1.57
CA GLU A 34 -3.10 -22.76 -1.01
C GLU A 34 -3.36 -21.28 -1.38
N PRO A 35 -3.00 -20.32 -0.52
CA PRO A 35 -3.10 -18.91 -0.85
C PRO A 35 -2.27 -18.55 -2.09
N LYS A 36 -2.83 -17.71 -2.96
CA LYS A 36 -2.16 -17.23 -4.19
C LYS A 36 -0.94 -16.35 -3.91
N GLY A 37 -0.87 -15.79 -2.71
CA GLY A 37 0.16 -14.89 -2.23
C GLY A 37 -0.30 -14.14 -0.99
N ALA A 38 0.43 -13.08 -0.65
CA ALA A 38 0.14 -12.18 0.45
C ALA A 38 -0.07 -10.74 -0.06
N VAL A 39 -0.91 -9.97 0.63
CA VAL A 39 -1.07 -8.53 0.41
C VAL A 39 -0.91 -7.78 1.72
N VAL A 40 0.09 -6.90 1.80
CA VAL A 40 0.30 -5.97 2.91
C VAL A 40 -0.44 -4.68 2.61
N ILE A 41 -1.35 -4.28 3.48
CA ILE A 41 -2.27 -3.17 3.28
C ILE A 41 -1.84 -1.98 4.15
N PHE A 42 -1.69 -0.83 3.51
CA PHE A 42 -1.42 0.47 4.12
C PHE A 42 -2.65 1.36 3.95
N PRO A 43 -3.49 1.50 5.00
CA PRO A 43 -4.66 2.38 4.94
C PRO A 43 -4.27 3.84 4.71
N GLY A 44 -5.17 4.68 4.19
CA GLY A 44 -4.97 6.12 4.13
C GLY A 44 -5.14 6.81 5.49
N GLY A 45 -5.38 8.12 5.48
CA GLY A 45 -5.50 8.94 6.70
C GLY A 45 -4.49 10.10 6.78
N GLY A 46 -3.90 10.49 5.65
CA GLY A 46 -3.09 11.70 5.55
C GLY A 46 -1.81 11.69 6.39
N TYR A 47 -1.27 10.51 6.73
CA TYR A 47 -0.23 10.35 7.76
C TYR A 47 -0.58 10.96 9.13
N ALA A 48 -1.86 11.22 9.43
CA ALA A 48 -2.35 11.66 10.73
C ALA A 48 -3.01 10.52 11.53
N TYR A 49 -3.57 9.53 10.82
CA TYR A 49 -4.11 8.30 11.36
C TYR A 49 -4.09 7.22 10.26
N THR A 50 -4.55 6.01 10.57
CA THR A 50 -4.77 4.95 9.59
C THR A 50 -6.26 4.64 9.51
N SER A 51 -6.86 4.79 8.33
CA SER A 51 -8.31 4.73 8.12
C SER A 51 -8.86 3.30 8.17
N ASP A 52 -9.84 3.03 9.04
CA ASP A 52 -10.47 1.70 9.11
C ASP A 52 -11.23 1.31 7.84
N ARG A 53 -11.71 2.30 7.08
CA ARG A 53 -12.39 2.10 5.80
C ARG A 53 -11.48 1.46 4.74
N GLU A 54 -10.17 1.54 4.93
CA GLU A 54 -9.13 1.07 4.01
C GLU A 54 -8.26 -0.03 4.66
N ALA A 55 -8.78 -0.66 5.73
CA ALA A 55 -8.14 -1.70 6.53
C ALA A 55 -8.87 -3.05 6.37
N GLU A 56 -9.66 -3.46 7.37
CA GLU A 56 -10.35 -4.76 7.41
C GLU A 56 -11.23 -5.03 6.17
N PRO A 57 -12.03 -4.07 5.63
CA PRO A 57 -12.80 -4.32 4.42
C PRO A 57 -11.92 -4.67 3.21
N ILE A 58 -10.75 -4.05 3.10
CA ILE A 58 -9.77 -4.36 2.04
C ILE A 58 -9.14 -5.74 2.30
N ALA A 59 -8.85 -6.07 3.55
CA ALA A 59 -8.33 -7.40 3.89
C ALA A 59 -9.33 -8.51 3.51
N HIS A 60 -10.64 -8.29 3.71
CA HIS A 60 -11.69 -9.20 3.28
C HIS A 60 -11.76 -9.37 1.76
N LEU A 61 -11.61 -8.29 0.99
CA LEU A 61 -11.53 -8.37 -0.48
C LEU A 61 -10.42 -9.35 -0.92
N PHE A 62 -9.20 -9.19 -0.38
CA PHE A 62 -8.08 -10.04 -0.76
C PHE A 62 -8.19 -11.47 -0.22
N LEU A 63 -8.71 -11.65 1.00
CA LEU A 63 -9.02 -12.97 1.56
C LEU A 63 -9.99 -13.75 0.68
N ALA A 64 -11.09 -13.11 0.28
CA ALA A 64 -12.06 -13.69 -0.65
C ALA A 64 -11.45 -13.96 -2.03
N GLY A 65 -10.54 -13.08 -2.48
CA GLY A 65 -9.77 -13.21 -3.72
C GLY A 65 -8.69 -14.31 -3.71
N GLY A 66 -8.46 -14.97 -2.59
CA GLY A 66 -7.54 -16.09 -2.50
C GLY A 66 -6.17 -15.79 -1.89
N TYR A 67 -5.97 -14.60 -1.34
CA TYR A 67 -4.70 -14.15 -0.74
C TYR A 67 -4.80 -14.14 0.78
N ASN A 68 -3.67 -14.20 1.49
CA ASN A 68 -3.64 -13.75 2.88
C ASN A 68 -3.40 -12.24 2.93
N ALA A 69 -4.01 -11.56 3.87
CA ALA A 69 -3.97 -10.10 3.96
C ALA A 69 -3.41 -9.63 5.31
N PHE A 70 -2.68 -8.53 5.29
CA PHE A 70 -1.95 -8.03 6.46
C PHE A 70 -2.08 -6.51 6.54
N VAL A 71 -2.89 -6.00 7.46
CA VAL A 71 -3.08 -4.55 7.61
C VAL A 71 -2.01 -4.00 8.54
N VAL A 72 -1.22 -3.04 8.10
CA VAL A 72 -0.19 -2.39 8.92
C VAL A 72 -0.70 -1.05 9.42
N ARG A 73 -0.75 -0.90 10.74
CA ARG A 73 -1.04 0.35 11.44
C ARG A 73 0.30 1.04 11.71
N TYR A 74 0.79 1.73 10.69
CA TYR A 74 2.13 2.33 10.65
C TYR A 74 2.21 3.66 11.40
N ALA A 75 3.43 4.17 11.60
CA ALA A 75 3.69 5.44 12.26
C ALA A 75 3.02 6.62 11.56
N VAL A 76 2.37 7.48 12.34
CA VAL A 76 1.68 8.69 11.87
C VAL A 76 2.05 9.88 12.76
N ALA A 77 1.78 11.10 12.29
CA ALA A 77 1.95 12.30 13.08
C ALA A 77 1.15 12.22 14.40
N PRO A 78 1.64 12.83 15.50
CA PRO A 78 2.86 13.64 15.58
C PRO A 78 4.15 12.82 15.81
N ASP A 79 4.04 11.51 16.04
CA ASP A 79 5.18 10.66 16.44
C ASP A 79 5.99 10.14 15.22
N CYS A 80 5.48 10.33 14.02
CA CYS A 80 6.15 9.99 12.77
C CYS A 80 7.25 11.00 12.42
N ARG A 81 8.41 10.51 11.98
CA ARG A 81 9.37 11.28 11.19
C ARG A 81 9.64 10.53 9.92
N GLU A 82 9.38 11.13 8.77
CA GLU A 82 9.55 10.65 7.38
C GLU A 82 9.98 9.18 7.15
N ILE A 83 11.14 8.77 7.67
CA ILE A 83 11.66 7.40 7.51
C ILE A 83 10.88 6.35 8.33
N ASN A 84 10.20 6.72 9.42
CA ASN A 84 9.54 5.80 10.34
C ASN A 84 8.47 4.93 9.65
N PRO A 85 7.51 5.47 8.87
CA PRO A 85 6.52 4.63 8.19
C PRO A 85 7.18 3.73 7.14
N LEU A 86 8.25 4.19 6.49
CA LEU A 86 9.02 3.39 5.54
C LEU A 86 9.69 2.20 6.25
N ILE A 87 10.25 2.41 7.45
CA ILE A 87 10.78 1.33 8.30
C ILE A 87 9.66 0.34 8.68
N ASP A 88 8.45 0.80 9.00
CA ASP A 88 7.28 -0.05 9.30
C ASP A 88 6.86 -0.92 8.12
N ALA A 89 6.75 -0.33 6.94
CA ALA A 89 6.46 -1.08 5.73
C ALA A 89 7.52 -2.16 5.47
N ALA A 90 8.80 -1.81 5.61
CA ALA A 90 9.91 -2.75 5.42
C ALA A 90 9.92 -3.86 6.47
N ALA A 91 9.64 -3.53 7.73
CA ALA A 91 9.57 -4.49 8.82
C ALA A 91 8.45 -5.51 8.61
N ALA A 92 7.29 -5.08 8.14
CA ALA A 92 6.19 -5.99 7.78
C ALA A 92 6.63 -6.96 6.67
N MET A 93 7.28 -6.46 5.61
CA MET A 93 7.80 -7.31 4.53
C MET A 93 8.82 -8.34 5.03
N VAL A 94 9.79 -7.89 5.84
CA VAL A 94 10.82 -8.76 6.43
C VAL A 94 10.20 -9.82 7.34
N HIS A 95 9.28 -9.40 8.21
CA HIS A 95 8.56 -10.29 9.14
C HIS A 95 7.80 -11.38 8.38
N LEU A 96 7.06 -11.02 7.33
CA LEU A 96 6.31 -11.98 6.53
C LEU A 96 7.23 -12.98 5.82
N ARG A 97 8.36 -12.53 5.28
CA ARG A 97 9.33 -13.43 4.63
C ARG A 97 9.99 -14.39 5.61
N GLN A 98 10.33 -13.92 6.82
CA GLN A 98 10.90 -14.75 7.88
C GLN A 98 9.89 -15.76 8.43
N ASN A 99 8.61 -15.40 8.45
CA ASN A 99 7.52 -16.19 9.02
C ASN A 99 6.60 -16.79 7.93
N ALA A 100 7.09 -16.96 6.70
CA ALA A 100 6.28 -17.38 5.56
C ALA A 100 5.55 -18.72 5.81
N GLY A 101 6.23 -19.66 6.48
CA GLY A 101 5.62 -20.93 6.90
C GLY A 101 4.52 -20.79 7.95
N LYS A 102 4.66 -19.86 8.91
CA LYS A 102 3.62 -19.57 9.93
C LYS A 102 2.34 -19.06 9.25
N TYR A 103 2.50 -18.22 8.24
CA TYR A 103 1.37 -17.57 7.57
C TYR A 103 0.89 -18.32 6.33
N ASN A 104 1.50 -19.44 5.98
CA ASN A 104 1.19 -20.21 4.78
C ASN A 104 1.20 -19.35 3.50
N ILE A 105 2.31 -18.62 3.28
CA ILE A 105 2.50 -17.75 2.12
C ILE A 105 3.81 -18.08 1.40
N ASP A 106 3.86 -17.81 0.10
CA ASP A 106 5.12 -17.79 -0.65
C ASP A 106 5.86 -16.47 -0.40
N LYS A 107 7.10 -16.55 0.09
CA LYS A 107 7.95 -15.39 0.41
C LYS A 107 8.32 -14.52 -0.80
N ASN A 108 8.07 -15.01 -2.02
CA ASN A 108 8.31 -14.31 -3.29
C ASN A 108 7.01 -13.83 -3.97
N LYS A 109 5.87 -13.91 -3.27
CA LYS A 109 4.56 -13.47 -3.78
C LYS A 109 3.86 -12.56 -2.78
N ILE A 110 4.55 -11.49 -2.38
CA ILE A 110 4.06 -10.53 -1.39
C ILE A 110 3.87 -9.16 -2.07
N ALA A 111 2.61 -8.76 -2.25
CA ALA A 111 2.26 -7.43 -2.75
C ALA A 111 2.11 -6.43 -1.61
N VAL A 112 2.29 -5.15 -1.90
CA VAL A 112 1.82 -4.05 -1.06
C VAL A 112 0.63 -3.37 -1.71
N CYS A 113 -0.35 -2.95 -0.92
CA CYS A 113 -1.55 -2.24 -1.35
C CYS A 113 -1.74 -1.01 -0.48
N GLY A 114 -1.90 0.17 -1.07
CA GLY A 114 -2.03 1.39 -0.31
C GLY A 114 -3.04 2.36 -0.90
N PHE A 115 -3.68 3.13 -0.02
CA PHE A 115 -4.71 4.12 -0.36
C PHE A 115 -4.31 5.51 0.10
N SER A 116 -4.46 6.54 -0.75
CA SER A 116 -4.13 7.93 -0.38
C SER A 116 -2.71 8.06 0.21
N ALA A 117 -2.56 8.47 1.48
CA ALA A 117 -1.26 8.49 2.19
C ALA A 117 -0.64 7.09 2.39
N GLY A 118 -1.45 6.03 2.58
CA GLY A 118 -0.95 4.66 2.56
C GLY A 118 -0.51 4.22 1.16
N GLY A 119 -1.11 4.81 0.12
CA GLY A 119 -0.67 4.67 -1.27
C GLY A 119 0.71 5.28 -1.50
N HIS A 120 0.97 6.44 -0.91
CA HIS A 120 2.32 7.00 -0.83
C HIS A 120 3.28 6.01 -0.17
N LEU A 121 2.92 5.45 0.99
CA LEU A 121 3.77 4.46 1.67
C LEU A 121 4.04 3.20 0.83
N ALA A 122 3.01 2.66 0.15
CA ALA A 122 3.14 1.53 -0.76
C ALA A 122 4.11 1.82 -1.90
N ALA A 123 3.98 2.99 -2.56
CA ALA A 123 4.94 3.42 -3.57
C ALA A 123 6.34 3.65 -2.97
N TYR A 124 6.41 4.22 -1.77
CA TYR A 124 7.66 4.57 -1.11
C TYR A 124 8.50 3.34 -0.78
N ILE A 125 7.91 2.28 -0.19
CA ILE A 125 8.64 1.02 0.02
C ILE A 125 9.01 0.34 -1.31
N SER A 126 8.15 0.47 -2.33
CA SER A 126 8.40 -0.10 -3.66
C SER A 126 9.60 0.52 -4.38
N THR A 127 9.86 1.82 -4.14
CA THR A 127 10.95 2.56 -4.80
C THR A 127 12.16 2.82 -3.90
N CYS A 128 12.02 2.69 -2.57
CA CYS A 128 13.04 3.08 -1.59
C CYS A 128 13.41 1.98 -0.58
N TRP A 129 13.10 0.70 -0.86
CA TRP A 129 13.55 -0.43 -0.05
C TRP A 129 15.09 -0.56 0.06
N LYS A 130 15.85 0.14 -0.79
CA LYS A 130 17.32 0.28 -0.74
C LYS A 130 17.83 1.44 0.12
N ASP A 131 16.94 2.23 0.76
CA ASP A 131 17.40 3.34 1.61
C ASP A 131 18.28 2.78 2.74
N LYS A 132 19.52 3.26 2.81
CA LYS A 132 20.52 2.76 3.76
C LYS A 132 20.07 2.93 5.21
N ARG A 133 19.34 3.99 5.55
CA ARG A 133 18.83 4.21 6.92
C ARG A 133 17.85 3.11 7.30
N LEU A 134 16.98 2.70 6.38
CA LEU A 134 16.06 1.58 6.56
C LEU A 134 16.83 0.26 6.72
N GLN A 135 17.79 -0.01 5.84
CA GLN A 135 18.56 -1.26 5.86
C GLN A 135 19.37 -1.40 7.14
N ASP A 136 20.08 -0.34 7.55
CA ASP A 136 20.87 -0.31 8.78
C ASP A 136 19.97 -0.45 10.03
N THR A 137 18.77 0.16 10.03
CA THR A 137 17.83 0.06 11.16
C THR A 137 17.30 -1.36 11.35
N LEU A 138 16.98 -2.05 10.25
CA LEU A 138 16.44 -3.41 10.27
C LEU A 138 17.52 -4.50 10.24
N GLY A 139 18.78 -4.15 9.99
CA GLY A 139 19.88 -5.11 9.86
C GLY A 139 19.75 -6.03 8.64
N ILE A 140 19.20 -5.50 7.53
CA ILE A 140 19.01 -6.22 6.26
C ILE A 140 19.95 -5.66 5.19
N SER A 141 20.27 -6.44 4.16
CA SER A 141 21.22 -6.01 3.11
C SER A 141 20.83 -6.38 1.68
N GLY A 142 19.73 -7.11 1.49
CA GLY A 142 19.25 -7.53 0.17
C GLY A 142 17.84 -7.02 -0.15
N LYS A 143 17.06 -7.89 -0.78
CA LYS A 143 15.71 -7.60 -1.27
C LYS A 143 14.61 -7.90 -0.25
N GLU A 144 14.95 -8.18 1.01
CA GLU A 144 14.02 -8.63 2.06
C GLU A 144 12.88 -7.64 2.32
N ALA A 145 13.08 -6.35 2.08
CA ALA A 145 12.05 -5.32 2.20
C ALA A 145 11.31 -4.99 0.88
N ARG A 146 11.80 -5.47 -0.27
CA ARG A 146 11.24 -5.15 -1.59
C ARG A 146 9.90 -5.87 -1.82
N PRO A 147 8.79 -5.20 -2.15
CA PRO A 147 7.56 -5.86 -2.59
C PRO A 147 7.71 -6.58 -3.93
N ASP A 148 6.90 -7.61 -4.15
CA ASP A 148 6.87 -8.34 -5.42
C ASP A 148 5.87 -7.72 -6.42
N ALA A 149 4.88 -6.97 -5.92
CA ALA A 149 3.93 -6.18 -6.69
C ALA A 149 3.40 -5.00 -5.86
N THR A 150 2.91 -3.95 -6.53
CA THR A 150 2.40 -2.74 -5.88
C THR A 150 0.99 -2.42 -6.34
N VAL A 151 0.07 -2.14 -5.42
CA VAL A 151 -1.31 -1.73 -5.70
C VAL A 151 -1.53 -0.34 -5.10
N LEU A 152 -1.93 0.62 -5.94
CA LEU A 152 -2.12 2.02 -5.55
C LEU A 152 -3.55 2.47 -5.84
N GLY A 153 -4.31 2.78 -4.80
CA GLY A 153 -5.63 3.40 -4.90
C GLY A 153 -5.56 4.88 -4.55
N TYR A 154 -5.87 5.76 -5.52
CA TYR A 154 -5.89 7.22 -5.36
C TYR A 154 -4.71 7.77 -4.53
N ALA A 155 -3.51 7.25 -4.81
CA ALA A 155 -2.33 7.46 -3.98
C ALA A 155 -1.83 8.90 -4.05
N VAL A 156 -1.35 9.41 -2.91
CA VAL A 156 -0.44 10.58 -2.90
C VAL A 156 0.91 10.09 -3.46
N ILE A 157 1.49 10.82 -4.41
CA ILE A 157 2.76 10.46 -5.04
C ILE A 157 3.76 11.61 -4.99
N SER A 158 3.35 12.79 -5.44
CA SER A 158 4.27 13.91 -5.58
C SER A 158 4.14 14.88 -4.41
N GLY A 159 5.29 15.30 -3.88
CA GLY A 159 5.40 16.47 -3.02
C GLY A 159 5.52 17.78 -3.80
N ILE A 160 5.66 17.72 -5.13
CA ILE A 160 5.93 18.88 -6.00
C ILE A 160 4.78 19.16 -6.97
N ASN A 161 4.30 18.14 -7.68
CA ASN A 161 3.26 18.26 -8.71
C ASN A 161 1.89 17.96 -8.10
N ASN A 162 1.06 18.98 -7.89
CA ASN A 162 -0.26 18.87 -7.24
C ASN A 162 -0.21 18.04 -5.93
N PRO A 163 0.64 18.45 -4.96
CA PRO A 163 0.80 17.69 -3.74
C PRO A 163 -0.44 17.76 -2.85
N HIS A 164 -0.72 16.65 -2.16
CA HIS A 164 -1.58 16.70 -0.99
C HIS A 164 -0.78 17.25 0.20
N GLU A 165 -0.75 18.58 0.35
CA GLU A 165 0.11 19.31 1.30
C GLU A 165 0.02 18.78 2.74
N GLY A 166 -1.18 18.42 3.21
CA GLY A 166 -1.38 17.87 4.55
C GLY A 166 -0.59 16.57 4.77
N SER A 167 -0.65 15.63 3.82
CA SER A 167 0.09 14.36 3.90
C SER A 167 1.59 14.59 3.93
N ILE A 168 2.09 15.49 3.07
CA ILE A 168 3.53 15.75 2.95
C ILE A 168 4.07 16.43 4.21
N LYS A 169 3.33 17.39 4.78
CA LYS A 169 3.70 18.04 6.05
C LYS A 169 3.69 17.06 7.22
N ASN A 170 2.69 16.20 7.31
CA ASN A 170 2.60 15.17 8.35
C ASN A 170 3.72 14.13 8.24
N LEU A 171 4.02 13.66 7.01
CA LEU A 171 5.13 12.73 6.78
C LEU A 171 6.47 13.35 7.19
N LEU A 172 6.74 14.58 6.75
CA LEU A 172 8.00 15.28 7.02
C LEU A 172 8.09 15.83 8.45
N SER A 173 6.99 15.78 9.21
CA SER A 173 6.85 16.44 10.52
C SER A 173 7.34 17.90 10.50
N ASN A 174 6.97 18.60 9.43
CA ASN A 174 7.39 19.98 9.18
C ASN A 174 6.25 20.73 8.45
N ASN A 175 5.81 21.85 9.01
CA ASN A 175 4.74 22.68 8.44
C ASN A 175 5.20 23.53 7.24
N THR A 176 6.51 23.73 7.08
CA THR A 176 7.13 24.50 5.99
C THR A 176 8.28 23.71 5.36
N PRO A 177 8.00 22.54 4.76
CA PRO A 177 9.04 21.72 4.16
C PRO A 177 9.62 22.41 2.93
N THR A 178 10.94 22.30 2.75
CA THR A 178 11.60 22.90 1.59
C THR A 178 11.21 22.18 0.30
N LYS A 179 11.48 22.81 -0.85
CA LYS A 179 11.30 22.13 -2.16
C LYS A 179 12.13 20.85 -2.25
N GLU A 180 13.31 20.84 -1.63
CA GLU A 180 14.21 19.68 -1.61
C GLU A 180 13.63 18.54 -0.78
N ASP A 181 13.05 18.84 0.39
CA ASP A 181 12.34 17.87 1.23
C ASP A 181 11.15 17.26 0.48
N LYS A 182 10.32 18.11 -0.12
CA LYS A 182 9.17 17.69 -0.91
C LYS A 182 9.58 16.80 -2.07
N LYS A 183 10.62 17.18 -2.81
CA LYS A 183 11.16 16.39 -3.93
C LYS A 183 11.71 15.04 -3.45
N ARG A 184 12.32 15.00 -2.27
CA ARG A 184 12.91 13.78 -1.69
C ARG A 184 11.86 12.71 -1.41
N VAL A 185 10.64 13.10 -1.06
CA VAL A 185 9.50 12.20 -0.86
C VAL A 185 8.55 12.14 -2.07
N SER A 186 8.94 12.66 -3.24
CA SER A 186 8.12 12.54 -4.47
C SER A 186 8.48 11.25 -5.21
N LEU A 187 7.58 10.26 -5.21
CA LEU A 187 7.93 8.89 -5.62
C LEU A 187 8.08 8.69 -7.12
N GLU A 188 7.51 9.57 -7.95
CA GLU A 188 7.73 9.59 -9.40
C GLU A 188 9.21 9.82 -9.76
N TYR A 189 9.98 10.47 -8.88
CA TYR A 189 11.43 10.65 -9.04
C TYR A 189 12.25 9.51 -8.45
N ARG A 190 11.60 8.52 -7.81
CA ARG A 190 12.25 7.39 -7.14
C ARG A 190 12.13 6.08 -7.91
N VAL A 191 11.28 6.03 -8.93
CA VAL A 191 11.13 4.85 -9.79
C VAL A 191 12.45 4.54 -10.51
N ASP A 192 12.90 3.31 -10.35
CA ASP A 192 14.11 2.75 -10.96
C ASP A 192 13.84 1.36 -11.56
N SER A 193 14.83 0.76 -12.23
CA SER A 193 14.67 -0.55 -12.89
C SER A 193 14.38 -1.72 -11.95
N GLU A 194 14.47 -1.54 -10.63
CA GLU A 194 14.14 -2.58 -9.64
C GLU A 194 12.78 -2.35 -8.98
N THR A 195 12.09 -1.27 -9.30
CA THR A 195 10.73 -1.00 -8.84
C THR A 195 9.78 -2.09 -9.39
N PRO A 196 8.94 -2.70 -8.53
CA PRO A 196 8.06 -3.81 -8.94
C PRO A 196 6.93 -3.37 -9.88
N PRO A 197 6.28 -4.32 -10.58
CA PRO A 197 5.06 -4.04 -11.35
C PRO A 197 3.97 -3.43 -10.49
N ALA A 198 3.14 -2.57 -11.09
CA ALA A 198 2.11 -1.83 -10.36
C ALA A 198 0.70 -1.94 -10.97
N PHE A 199 -0.31 -2.08 -10.12
CA PHE A 199 -1.71 -1.83 -10.44
C PHE A 199 -2.10 -0.49 -9.82
N ILE A 200 -2.58 0.44 -10.64
CA ILE A 200 -2.90 1.80 -10.24
C ILE A 200 -4.35 2.08 -10.59
N TRP A 201 -5.11 2.61 -9.64
CA TRP A 201 -6.45 3.11 -9.93
C TRP A 201 -6.75 4.43 -9.23
N HIS A 202 -7.55 5.28 -9.87
CA HIS A 202 -7.90 6.61 -9.38
C HIS A 202 -9.24 7.07 -9.97
N THR A 203 -9.85 8.09 -9.38
CA THR A 203 -10.96 8.85 -9.96
C THR A 203 -10.48 10.21 -10.49
N ALA A 204 -10.84 10.59 -11.72
CA ALA A 204 -10.48 11.88 -12.31
C ALA A 204 -11.11 13.07 -11.59
N ALA A 205 -12.25 12.86 -10.94
CA ALA A 205 -12.96 13.88 -10.15
C ALA A 205 -12.48 13.97 -8.68
N ASP A 206 -11.35 13.35 -8.34
CA ASP A 206 -10.76 13.43 -7.00
C ASP A 206 -10.36 14.88 -6.68
N ASP A 207 -11.02 15.46 -5.68
CA ASP A 207 -10.87 16.85 -5.25
C ASP A 207 -9.87 17.03 -4.11
N ALA A 208 -9.35 15.94 -3.53
CA ALA A 208 -8.36 15.98 -2.47
C ALA A 208 -6.96 15.63 -2.97
N VAL A 209 -6.81 14.53 -3.70
CA VAL A 209 -5.55 14.10 -4.32
C VAL A 209 -5.73 14.15 -5.82
N ASN A 210 -5.05 15.08 -6.48
CA ASN A 210 -5.21 15.23 -7.92
C ASN A 210 -4.73 13.97 -8.66
N VAL A 211 -5.54 13.51 -9.62
CA VAL A 211 -5.27 12.33 -10.47
C VAL A 211 -3.90 12.36 -11.16
N THR A 212 -3.30 13.54 -11.36
CA THR A 212 -1.92 13.66 -11.89
C THR A 212 -0.90 12.89 -11.05
N ASN A 213 -1.14 12.66 -9.75
CA ASN A 213 -0.30 11.79 -8.93
C ASN A 213 -0.17 10.37 -9.52
N SER A 214 -1.29 9.76 -9.91
CA SER A 214 -1.29 8.43 -10.55
C SER A 214 -0.72 8.47 -11.97
N LEU A 215 -0.99 9.54 -12.73
CA LEU A 215 -0.47 9.69 -14.10
C LEU A 215 1.04 9.89 -14.12
N ASP A 216 1.59 10.70 -13.22
CA ASP A 216 3.02 10.96 -13.10
C ASP A 216 3.78 9.69 -12.68
N TYR A 217 3.24 8.91 -11.73
CA TYR A 217 3.83 7.63 -11.34
C TYR A 217 3.80 6.61 -12.50
N ALA A 218 2.66 6.47 -13.18
CA ALA A 218 2.54 5.58 -14.34
C ALA A 218 3.52 5.98 -15.46
N HIS A 219 3.69 7.28 -15.72
CA HIS A 219 4.68 7.78 -16.67
C HIS A 219 6.12 7.45 -16.25
N ALA A 220 6.44 7.54 -14.96
CA ALA A 220 7.74 7.15 -14.44
C ALA A 220 8.01 5.64 -14.61
N LEU A 221 7.01 4.78 -14.35
CA LEU A 221 7.08 3.34 -14.60
C LEU A 221 7.30 3.05 -16.09
N ALA A 222 6.56 3.72 -16.98
CA ALA A 222 6.70 3.58 -18.42
C ALA A 222 8.12 3.92 -18.91
N LYS A 223 8.71 5.01 -18.39
CA LYS A 223 10.09 5.41 -18.71
C LYS A 223 11.13 4.35 -18.32
N GLN A 224 10.92 3.67 -17.19
CA GLN A 224 11.78 2.58 -16.75
C GLN A 224 11.41 1.21 -17.36
N LYS A 225 10.40 1.16 -18.24
CA LYS A 225 9.88 -0.06 -18.87
C LYS A 225 9.39 -1.10 -17.87
N ILE A 226 8.82 -0.64 -16.76
CA ILE A 226 8.24 -1.50 -15.73
C ILE A 226 6.79 -1.79 -16.12
N PRO A 227 6.32 -3.05 -16.08
CA PRO A 227 4.92 -3.37 -16.35
C PRO A 227 3.99 -2.68 -15.35
N PHE A 228 2.90 -2.09 -15.84
CA PHE A 228 1.85 -1.55 -14.99
C PHE A 228 0.47 -1.63 -15.65
N GLU A 229 -0.56 -1.61 -14.83
CA GLU A 229 -1.97 -1.45 -15.22
C GLU A 229 -2.52 -0.17 -14.58
N LEU A 230 -3.26 0.64 -15.35
CA LEU A 230 -3.77 1.93 -14.89
C LEU A 230 -5.26 2.07 -15.23
N HIS A 231 -6.08 2.34 -14.21
CA HIS A 231 -7.51 2.63 -14.35
C HIS A 231 -7.85 4.01 -13.82
N VAL A 232 -8.35 4.90 -14.68
CA VAL A 232 -8.86 6.22 -14.27
C VAL A 232 -10.36 6.27 -14.51
N PHE A 233 -11.14 6.22 -13.43
CA PHE A 233 -12.59 6.36 -13.49
C PHE A 233 -12.97 7.85 -13.63
N PRO A 234 -14.00 8.22 -14.40
CA PRO A 234 -14.31 9.63 -14.67
C PRO A 234 -14.85 10.40 -13.45
N ALA A 235 -15.47 9.71 -12.49
CA ALA A 235 -16.13 10.31 -11.34
C ALA A 235 -15.94 9.46 -10.08
N GLY A 236 -16.17 10.06 -8.92
CA GLY A 236 -16.05 9.46 -7.59
C GLY A 236 -15.24 10.37 -6.65
N PRO A 237 -15.62 10.49 -5.36
CA PRO A 237 -14.87 11.31 -4.40
C PRO A 237 -13.55 10.64 -4.01
N HIS A 238 -12.64 11.44 -3.42
CA HIS A 238 -11.47 10.90 -2.75
C HIS A 238 -11.85 9.88 -1.66
N GLY A 239 -10.97 8.90 -1.43
CA GLY A 239 -11.11 7.97 -0.33
C GLY A 239 -12.30 7.04 -0.49
N ILE A 240 -12.65 6.65 -1.72
CA ILE A 240 -13.85 5.82 -1.97
C ILE A 240 -13.70 4.35 -1.54
N SER A 241 -12.47 3.89 -1.26
CA SER A 241 -12.16 2.53 -0.80
C SER A 241 -12.74 1.46 -1.74
N LEU A 242 -13.47 0.47 -1.23
CA LEU A 242 -14.15 -0.57 -2.02
C LEU A 242 -15.21 0.00 -2.97
N ALA A 243 -15.60 1.27 -2.81
CA ALA A 243 -16.73 1.88 -3.50
C ALA A 243 -18.03 1.09 -3.29
N THR A 244 -18.19 0.49 -2.12
CA THR A 244 -19.41 -0.21 -1.70
C THR A 244 -20.02 0.50 -0.49
N ARG A 245 -21.27 0.13 -0.18
CA ARG A 245 -21.98 0.61 1.01
C ARG A 245 -21.22 0.33 2.32
N GLU A 246 -20.51 -0.80 2.42
CA GLU A 246 -19.74 -1.19 3.61
C GLU A 246 -18.67 -0.17 3.98
N THR A 247 -18.05 0.46 2.97
CA THR A 247 -17.02 1.48 3.17
C THR A 247 -17.56 2.90 3.06
N SER A 248 -18.87 3.12 3.05
CA SER A 248 -19.40 4.49 3.05
C SER A 248 -19.24 5.14 4.43
N PRO A 249 -18.65 6.35 4.55
CA PRO A 249 -18.58 7.06 5.83
C PRO A 249 -19.95 7.52 6.33
N ASP A 250 -20.92 7.64 5.42
CA ASP A 250 -22.31 8.01 5.72
C ASP A 250 -23.23 6.98 5.02
N TRP A 251 -23.82 6.09 5.81
CA TRP A 251 -24.64 4.99 5.31
C TRP A 251 -25.93 5.45 4.63
N ALA A 252 -26.36 6.71 4.88
CA ALA A 252 -27.56 7.29 4.30
C ALA A 252 -27.31 7.95 2.94
N LYS A 253 -26.04 8.13 2.55
CA LYS A 253 -25.67 8.79 1.28
C LYS A 253 -24.98 7.82 0.33
N GLU A 254 -25.43 7.80 -0.92
CA GLU A 254 -24.87 6.93 -1.96
C GLU A 254 -23.54 7.43 -2.56
N ARG A 255 -23.03 8.58 -2.11
CA ARG A 255 -21.82 9.23 -2.67
C ARG A 255 -20.60 8.30 -2.75
N TYR A 256 -20.49 7.33 -1.84
CA TYR A 256 -19.36 6.39 -1.74
C TYR A 256 -19.70 4.97 -2.19
N ASN A 257 -20.94 4.71 -2.63
CA ASN A 257 -21.38 3.43 -3.14
C ASN A 257 -21.49 3.50 -4.67
N SER A 258 -20.50 2.95 -5.38
CA SER A 258 -20.43 2.96 -6.84
C SER A 258 -20.06 1.56 -7.35
N PRO A 259 -21.05 0.75 -7.76
CA PRO A 259 -20.82 -0.55 -8.39
C PRO A 259 -19.96 -0.48 -9.67
N TYR A 260 -19.90 0.69 -10.30
CA TYR A 260 -19.04 0.92 -11.46
C TYR A 260 -17.56 1.00 -11.06
N ILE A 261 -17.24 1.74 -9.99
CA ILE A 261 -15.88 1.91 -9.50
C ILE A 261 -15.42 0.66 -8.75
N SER A 262 -16.31 -0.01 -8.00
CA SER A 262 -15.98 -1.20 -7.19
C SER A 262 -15.36 -2.36 -7.97
N ARG A 263 -15.48 -2.34 -9.30
CA ARG A 263 -14.84 -3.31 -10.22
C ARG A 263 -13.32 -3.34 -10.11
N TRP A 264 -12.69 -2.28 -9.60
CA TRP A 264 -11.24 -2.27 -9.34
C TRP A 264 -10.82 -3.46 -8.47
N GLY A 265 -11.67 -3.89 -7.52
CA GLY A 265 -11.40 -5.01 -6.63
C GLY A 265 -11.29 -6.35 -7.37
N GLU A 266 -12.15 -6.58 -8.37
CA GLU A 266 -12.07 -7.77 -9.22
C GLU A 266 -10.82 -7.73 -10.11
N TRP A 267 -10.54 -6.57 -10.69
CA TRP A 267 -9.40 -6.38 -11.60
C TRP A 267 -8.07 -6.57 -10.89
N VAL A 268 -7.89 -6.01 -9.69
CA VAL A 268 -6.64 -6.19 -8.94
C VAL A 268 -6.40 -7.65 -8.54
N ILE A 269 -7.46 -8.41 -8.20
CA ILE A 269 -7.33 -9.85 -7.89
C ILE A 269 -6.84 -10.62 -9.12
N LYS A 270 -7.40 -10.33 -10.29
CA LYS A 270 -6.98 -10.96 -11.55
C LYS A 270 -5.56 -10.56 -11.95
N TRP A 271 -5.24 -9.27 -11.84
CA TRP A 271 -3.92 -8.74 -12.14
C TRP A 271 -2.83 -9.31 -11.22
N LEU A 272 -3.09 -9.44 -9.92
CA LEU A 272 -2.18 -10.10 -8.99
C LEU A 272 -2.01 -11.59 -9.34
N GLY A 273 -3.08 -12.27 -9.77
CA GLY A 273 -3.02 -13.64 -10.26
C GLY A 273 -2.05 -13.77 -11.43
N LEU A 274 -2.17 -12.92 -12.44
CA LEU A 274 -1.23 -12.86 -13.57
C LEU A 274 0.20 -12.55 -13.12
N THR A 275 0.37 -11.55 -12.27
CA THR A 275 1.68 -11.06 -11.80
C THR A 275 2.43 -12.11 -11.00
N PHE A 276 1.72 -12.92 -10.21
CA PHE A 276 2.31 -14.00 -9.41
C PHE A 276 2.31 -15.37 -10.13
N GLY A 277 1.98 -15.41 -11.42
CA GLY A 277 2.06 -16.62 -12.24
C GLY A 277 1.00 -17.68 -11.89
N ASP A 278 -0.19 -17.27 -11.46
CA ASP A 278 -1.33 -18.16 -11.26
C ASP A 278 -1.84 -18.69 -12.61
N SER A 279 -1.59 -19.98 -12.87
CA SER A 279 -1.97 -20.67 -14.12
C SER A 279 -3.47 -20.64 -14.45
N SER A 280 -4.34 -20.31 -13.49
CA SER A 280 -5.79 -20.19 -13.69
C SER A 280 -6.21 -18.88 -14.37
N VAL A 281 -5.31 -17.88 -14.42
CA VAL A 281 -5.56 -16.59 -15.07
C VAL A 281 -4.72 -16.52 -16.35
N LYS A 282 -5.39 -16.32 -17.50
CA LYS A 282 -4.73 -16.12 -18.80
C LYS A 282 -5.04 -14.71 -19.29
N ALA A 283 -4.00 -14.01 -19.74
CA ALA A 283 -4.10 -12.70 -20.39
C ALA A 283 -4.58 -12.84 -21.83
#